data_AF-A0AAT9WCZ4-F1
#
_entry.id   AF-A0AAT9WCZ4-F1
#
_cell.length_a   1.000
_cell.length_b   1.000
_cell.length_c   1.000
_cell.angle_alpha   90.00
_cell.angle_beta   90.00
_cell.angle_gamma   90.00
#
_symmetry.space_group_name_H-M   'P 1'
#
loop_
_entity.id
_entity.type
_entity.pdbx_description
1 polymer ?
#
loop_
_entity_poly.entity_id
_entity_poly.type
_entity_poly.pdbx_seq_one_letter_code
_entity_poly.pdbx_strand_id
1 'polypeptide(L)'
;MRRPYLPALLIAVCGAAFAQTPSRPSPGEMLQVTDATLERSIETQIAAQLKVAERPETAERLASFKKNLFDALRKKGFTAEQSLQIVIATPLPALAAGAK
;
A
#
# COMPACT_ATOMS: atom_id res chain seq x y z
N MET A 1 56.17 -4.50 -48.29
CA MET A 1 56.23 -5.87 -48.88
C MET A 1 56.26 -6.89 -47.75
N ARG A 2 55.52 -8.00 -47.92
CA ARG A 2 55.63 -9.32 -47.24
C ARG A 2 55.07 -9.46 -45.82
N ARG A 3 53.86 -10.05 -45.74
CA ARG A 3 53.42 -11.00 -44.68
C ARG A 3 54.30 -12.28 -44.78
N PRO A 4 54.45 -13.13 -43.74
CA PRO A 4 53.44 -14.20 -43.53
C PRO A 4 53.32 -14.89 -42.14
N TYR A 5 52.24 -15.68 -42.03
CA TYR A 5 51.92 -16.86 -41.18
C TYR A 5 51.44 -16.72 -39.71
N LEU A 6 50.11 -16.87 -39.59
CA LEU A 6 49.32 -17.60 -38.56
C LEU A 6 49.78 -19.07 -38.43
N PRO A 7 49.61 -19.78 -37.28
CA PRO A 7 48.26 -20.21 -36.89
C PRO A 7 47.94 -20.40 -35.38
N ALA A 8 46.63 -20.36 -35.12
CA ALA A 8 45.84 -21.15 -34.17
C ALA A 8 46.09 -21.03 -32.65
N LEU A 9 45.09 -20.51 -31.93
CA LEU A 9 44.28 -21.34 -31.03
C LEU A 9 42.94 -20.65 -30.70
N LEU A 10 41.85 -21.39 -30.93
CA LEU A 10 40.48 -21.05 -30.56
C LEU A 10 40.31 -20.82 -29.05
N ILE A 11 39.65 -19.73 -28.67
CA ILE A 11 38.74 -19.73 -27.51
C ILE A 11 37.44 -19.07 -27.94
N ALA A 12 36.46 -19.91 -28.30
CA ALA A 12 35.09 -19.51 -28.46
C ALA A 12 34.48 -19.26 -27.06
N VAL A 13 34.33 -18.00 -26.67
CA VAL A 13 33.44 -17.62 -25.58
C VAL A 13 32.06 -17.36 -26.18
N CYS A 14 31.26 -18.43 -26.27
CA CYS A 14 29.81 -18.31 -26.34
C CYS A 14 29.31 -18.20 -24.89
N GLY A 15 29.15 -16.97 -24.41
CA GLY A 15 28.42 -16.67 -23.18
C GLY A 15 27.19 -15.84 -23.55
N ALA A 16 26.04 -16.49 -23.62
CA ALA A 16 24.76 -15.90 -24.02
C ALA A 16 24.43 -14.65 -23.18
N ALA A 17 24.06 -13.58 -23.88
CA ALA A 17 23.34 -12.47 -23.30
C ALA A 17 22.01 -13.00 -22.73
N PHE A 18 21.93 -13.13 -21.41
CA PHE A 18 20.63 -13.26 -20.73
C PHE A 18 19.92 -11.91 -20.86
N ALA A 19 19.11 -11.78 -21.90
CA ALA A 19 18.00 -10.84 -21.88
C ALA A 19 17.02 -11.31 -20.80
N GLN A 20 17.15 -10.77 -19.58
CA GLN A 20 16.09 -10.87 -18.59
C GLN A 20 14.95 -9.95 -19.05
N THR A 21 14.06 -10.47 -19.89
CA THR A 21 12.74 -9.86 -20.06
C THR A 21 12.08 -9.82 -18.68
N PRO A 22 11.74 -8.63 -18.13
CA PRO A 22 10.88 -8.58 -16.96
C PRO A 22 9.57 -9.24 -17.35
N SER A 23 9.31 -10.45 -16.83
CA SER A 23 8.05 -11.13 -17.01
C SER A 23 6.97 -10.27 -16.40
N ARG A 24 6.25 -9.51 -17.24
CA ARG A 24 5.07 -8.77 -16.83
C ARG A 24 4.08 -9.81 -16.29
N PRO A 25 3.71 -9.75 -15.00
CA PRO A 25 2.79 -10.72 -14.42
C PRO A 25 1.50 -10.72 -15.24
N SER A 26 0.94 -11.91 -15.44
CA SER A 26 -0.32 -12.03 -16.16
C SER A 26 -1.43 -11.30 -15.39
N PRO A 27 -2.49 -10.81 -16.06
CA PRO A 27 -3.56 -10.05 -15.38
C PRO A 27 -4.14 -10.75 -14.15
N GLY A 28 -4.22 -12.09 -14.15
CA GLY A 28 -4.69 -12.88 -13.01
C GLY A 28 -3.69 -13.00 -11.84
N GLU A 29 -2.40 -13.01 -12.11
CA GLU A 29 -1.35 -12.94 -11.08
C GLU A 29 -1.24 -11.52 -10.51
N MET A 30 -1.44 -10.50 -11.35
CA MET A 30 -1.48 -9.12 -10.93
C MET A 30 -2.63 -8.86 -9.95
N LEU A 31 -3.82 -9.44 -10.22
CA LEU A 31 -4.99 -9.41 -9.33
C LEU A 31 -4.73 -10.13 -8.00
N GLN A 32 -4.19 -11.34 -8.02
CA GLN A 32 -3.89 -12.07 -6.78
C GLN A 32 -2.82 -11.37 -5.92
N VAL A 33 -1.78 -10.81 -6.54
CA VAL A 33 -0.76 -10.06 -5.81
C VAL A 33 -1.34 -8.75 -5.27
N THR A 34 -2.26 -8.09 -5.99
CA THR A 34 -2.93 -6.89 -5.47
C THR A 34 -3.88 -7.21 -4.33
N ASP A 35 -4.66 -8.29 -4.40
CA ASP A 35 -5.58 -8.70 -3.33
C ASP A 35 -4.83 -9.07 -2.04
N ALA A 36 -3.81 -9.94 -2.13
CA ALA A 36 -3.04 -10.35 -0.95
C ALA A 36 -2.25 -9.19 -0.32
N THR A 37 -1.78 -8.23 -1.12
CA THR A 37 -1.09 -7.03 -0.62
C THR A 37 -2.10 -6.06 0.00
N LEU A 38 -3.29 -5.93 -0.58
CA LEU A 38 -4.35 -5.10 -0.06
C LEU A 38 -4.86 -5.61 1.29
N GLU A 39 -5.12 -6.92 1.43
CA GLU A 39 -5.54 -7.53 2.69
C GLU A 39 -4.54 -7.30 3.82
N ARG A 40 -3.25 -7.55 3.56
CA ARG A 40 -2.18 -7.32 4.55
C ARG A 40 -2.03 -5.84 4.91
N SER A 41 -2.29 -4.94 3.96
CA SER A 41 -2.29 -3.49 4.23
C SER A 41 -3.46 -3.06 5.13
N ILE A 42 -4.65 -3.64 4.91
CA ILE A 42 -5.85 -3.38 5.73
C ILE A 42 -5.62 -3.90 7.15
N GLU A 43 -5.10 -5.12 7.29
CA GLU A 43 -4.81 -5.73 8.59
C GLU A 43 -3.79 -4.92 9.40
N THR A 44 -2.72 -4.45 8.74
CA THR A 44 -1.72 -3.56 9.35
C THR A 44 -2.33 -2.23 9.79
N GLN A 45 -3.24 -1.67 8.99
CA GLN A 45 -3.91 -0.42 9.31
C GLN A 45 -4.87 -0.57 10.51
N ILE A 46 -5.57 -1.70 10.61
CA ILE A 46 -6.43 -2.03 11.75
C ILE A 46 -5.58 -2.21 13.01
N ALA A 47 -4.50 -2.99 12.94
CA ALA A 47 -3.60 -3.20 14.07
C ALA A 47 -2.98 -1.88 14.57
N ALA A 48 -2.60 -0.97 13.67
CA ALA A 48 -2.11 0.35 14.01
C ALA A 48 -3.19 1.19 14.74
N GLN A 49 -4.43 1.15 14.27
CA GLN A 49 -5.54 1.85 14.91
C GLN A 49 -5.85 1.31 16.31
N LEU A 50 -5.86 -0.03 16.46
CA LEU A 50 -6.08 -0.68 17.76
C LEU A 50 -4.99 -0.29 18.76
N LYS A 51 -3.72 -0.40 18.36
CA LYS A 51 -2.58 -0.04 19.21
C LYS A 51 -2.58 1.43 19.64
N VAL A 52 -3.04 2.32 18.77
CA VAL A 52 -3.17 3.75 19.07
C VAL A 52 -4.36 4.00 20.01
N ALA A 53 -5.46 3.28 19.83
CA ALA A 53 -6.67 3.37 20.67
C ALA A 53 -6.52 2.70 22.05
N GLU A 54 -5.56 1.80 22.24
CA GLU A 54 -5.23 1.20 23.56
C GLU A 54 -4.79 2.24 24.60
N ARG A 55 -4.33 3.42 24.16
CA ARG A 55 -4.04 4.53 25.05
C ARG A 55 -5.35 5.23 25.46
N PRO A 56 -5.68 5.34 26.77
CA PRO A 56 -6.93 5.93 27.23
C PRO A 56 -7.16 7.36 26.70
N GLU A 57 -6.13 8.18 26.73
CA GLU A 57 -6.15 9.54 26.18
C GLU A 57 -6.52 9.56 24.68
N THR A 58 -6.03 8.59 23.91
CA THR A 58 -6.35 8.51 22.48
C THR A 58 -7.79 8.04 22.26
N ALA A 59 -8.29 7.11 23.07
CA ALA A 59 -9.68 6.66 23.02
C ALA A 59 -10.65 7.82 23.29
N GLU A 60 -10.38 8.66 24.29
CA GLU A 60 -11.17 9.85 24.60
C GLU A 60 -11.17 10.88 23.47
N ARG A 61 -9.99 11.14 22.89
CA ARG A 61 -9.85 12.05 21.73
C ARG A 61 -10.60 11.52 20.51
N LEU A 62 -10.55 10.20 20.29
CA LEU A 62 -11.25 9.53 19.21
C LEU A 62 -12.77 9.60 19.38
N ALA A 63 -13.27 9.31 20.58
CA ALA A 63 -14.69 9.42 20.90
C ALA A 63 -15.18 10.87 20.71
N SER A 64 -14.41 11.85 21.18
CA SER A 64 -14.70 13.28 21.01
C SER A 64 -14.74 13.67 19.53
N PHE A 65 -13.78 13.20 18.73
CA PHE A 65 -13.76 13.43 17.28
C PHE A 65 -15.01 12.87 16.59
N LYS A 66 -15.34 11.59 16.82
CA LYS A 66 -16.51 10.95 16.19
C LYS A 66 -17.82 11.61 16.60
N LYS A 67 -17.97 11.99 17.88
CA LYS A 67 -19.12 12.73 18.37
C LYS A 67 -19.25 14.09 17.68
N ASN A 68 -18.16 14.87 17.64
CA ASN A 68 -18.17 16.21 17.05
C ASN A 68 -18.49 16.16 15.54
N LEU A 69 -17.96 15.16 14.83
CA LEU A 69 -18.28 14.94 13.42
C LEU A 69 -19.76 14.60 13.22
N PHE A 70 -20.31 13.68 14.02
CA PHE A 70 -21.74 13.34 13.98
C PHE A 70 -22.62 14.57 14.23
N ASP A 71 -22.35 15.31 15.30
CA ASP A 71 -23.11 16.51 15.66
C ASP A 71 -23.02 17.59 14.57
N ALA A 72 -21.86 17.74 13.93
CA ALA A 72 -21.68 18.68 12.83
C ALA A 72 -22.48 18.26 11.58
N LEU A 73 -22.50 16.97 11.23
CA LEU A 73 -23.30 16.45 10.11
C LEU A 73 -24.80 16.63 10.39
N ARG A 74 -25.24 16.32 11.61
CA ARG A 74 -26.61 16.56 12.08
C ARG A 74 -27.03 18.03 11.92
N LYS A 75 -26.16 18.98 12.28
CA LYS A 75 -26.40 20.42 12.12
C LYS A 75 -26.44 20.87 10.66
N LYS A 76 -25.75 20.17 9.76
CA LYS A 76 -25.76 20.43 8.31
C LYS A 76 -26.97 19.83 7.59
N GLY A 77 -27.86 19.12 8.28
CA GLY A 77 -29.11 18.61 7.72
C GLY A 77 -29.08 17.15 7.24
N PHE A 78 -27.96 16.44 7.38
CA PHE A 78 -27.92 14.99 7.13
C PHE A 78 -28.85 14.26 8.10
N THR A 79 -29.41 13.10 7.72
CA THR A 79 -30.16 12.22 8.66
C THR A 79 -29.22 11.58 9.68
N ALA A 80 -29.76 10.97 10.74
CA ALA A 80 -28.95 10.28 11.74
C ALA A 80 -28.21 9.09 11.10
N GLU A 81 -28.89 8.35 10.23
CA GLU A 81 -28.33 7.22 9.49
C GLU A 81 -27.21 7.69 8.56
N GLN A 82 -27.43 8.75 7.77
CA GLN A 82 -26.41 9.31 6.89
C GLN A 82 -25.19 9.79 7.67
N SER A 83 -25.42 10.48 8.80
CA SER A 83 -24.34 10.97 9.66
C SER A 83 -23.51 9.82 10.23
N LEU A 84 -24.16 8.74 10.65
CA LEU A 84 -23.50 7.56 11.18
C LEU A 84 -22.64 6.86 10.11
N GLN A 85 -23.18 6.70 8.89
CA GLN A 85 -22.43 6.11 7.77
C GLN A 85 -21.16 6.90 7.45
N ILE A 86 -21.24 8.23 7.42
CA ILE A 86 -20.07 9.09 7.17
C ILE A 86 -19.05 8.96 8.30
N VAL A 87 -19.48 8.95 9.57
CA VAL A 87 -18.59 8.80 10.73
C VAL A 87 -17.85 7.46 10.75
N ILE A 88 -18.50 6.40 10.26
CA ILE A 88 -17.88 5.07 10.09
C ILE A 88 -16.86 5.08 8.96
N ALA A 89 -17.21 5.68 7.81
CA ALA A 89 -16.36 5.74 6.64
C ALA A 89 -15.18 6.73 6.77
N THR A 90 -15.22 7.66 7.75
CA THR A 90 -14.17 8.65 7.97
C THR A 90 -12.98 8.02 8.71
N PRO A 91 -11.78 7.97 8.10
CA PRO A 91 -10.58 7.43 8.74
C PRO A 91 -10.17 8.25 9.97
N LEU A 92 -9.50 7.60 10.92
CA LEU A 92 -9.09 8.26 12.15
C LEU A 92 -7.91 9.21 11.91
N PRO A 93 -7.91 10.43 12.47
CA PRO A 93 -6.86 11.43 12.24
C PRO A 93 -5.44 11.00 12.63
N ALA A 94 -5.28 9.94 13.43
CA ALA A 94 -3.96 9.45 13.88
C ALA A 94 -3.13 8.81 12.76
N LEU A 95 -3.74 8.40 11.64
CA LEU A 95 -3.03 7.80 10.50
C LEU A 95 -2.53 8.82 9.47
N ALA A 96 -3.08 10.04 9.47
CA ALA A 96 -2.71 11.08 8.50
C ALA A 96 -1.43 11.85 8.89
N ALA A 97 -1.05 11.84 10.16
CA ALA A 97 0.08 12.62 10.68
C ALA A 97 1.45 11.92 10.57
N GLY A 98 1.49 10.68 10.06
CA GLY A 98 2.73 9.88 9.92
C GLY A 98 3.40 9.94 8.54
N ALA A 99 2.81 10.63 7.57
CA ALA A 99 3.42 10.83 6.25
C ALA A 99 4.27 12.11 6.25
N LYS A 100 5.47 12.03 6.83
CA LYS A 100 6.57 12.95 6.56
C LYS A 100 7.84 12.16 6.34
#